data_AF-A0A1M5U5D1-F1
#
_entry.id   AF-A0A1M5U5D1-F1
#
_cell.length_a   1.000
_cell.length_b   1.000
_cell.length_c   1.000
_cell.angle_alpha   90.00
_cell.angle_beta   90.00
_cell.angle_gamma   90.00
#
_symmetry.space_group_name_H-M   'P 1'
#
loop_
_entity.id
_entity.type
_entity.pdbx_description
1 polymer ?
#
loop_
_entity_poly.entity_id
_entity_poly.type
_entity_poly.pdbx_seq_one_letter_code
_entity_poly.pdbx_strand_id
1 'polypeptide(L)'
;MIFNNRKRKQAVIDFFEYVESELLINEEDSEVINEIKKQLKSGFELIENNECGIAFENLASELVEHYIIIDRKGTEIVKKVIKLCKLDKKCEFDLRRINSLGYKIGSWKLTDSEKLAKENKYTFYKPSKEITKNLEVGNIAKLTFEFESSNSEHPGAERMWVEITEINNNKFKGNLDNHPFYIHELYAGDEITFEHKHIIDHDLELSEPNLVDKYYDRCFATNKVLYENSPINYIYREEPMEVDKERGYIDTGWRFLSGNESDEYIEDFENISLVSIGSILSRDDSFIDLLEAEIGTSFERNENGIFERINE
;
A
#
# COMPACT_ATOMS: atom_id res chain seq x y z
N MET A 1 -46.93 -9.16 9.66
CA MET A 1 -45.83 -9.65 10.51
C MET A 1 -45.22 -10.97 10.03
N ILE A 2 -46.01 -12.03 9.80
CA ILE A 2 -45.51 -13.38 9.43
C ILE A 2 -44.67 -13.41 8.14
N PHE A 3 -45.12 -12.71 7.10
CA PHE A 3 -44.41 -12.65 5.81
C PHE A 3 -43.01 -12.01 5.90
N ASN A 4 -42.86 -11.00 6.77
CA ASN A 4 -41.58 -10.32 6.97
C ASN A 4 -40.60 -11.20 7.74
N ASN A 5 -41.12 -12.04 8.63
CA ASN A 5 -40.32 -12.98 9.42
C ASN A 5 -39.73 -14.10 8.54
N ARG A 6 -40.54 -14.70 7.65
CA ARG A 6 -40.04 -15.70 6.68
C ARG A 6 -38.91 -15.18 5.79
N LYS A 7 -39.03 -13.95 5.29
CA LYS A 7 -38.00 -13.33 4.45
C LYS A 7 -36.70 -13.07 5.21
N ARG A 8 -36.77 -12.68 6.49
CA ARG A 8 -35.60 -12.50 7.35
C ARG A 8 -34.87 -13.82 7.59
N LYS A 9 -35.61 -14.86 7.98
CA LYS A 9 -35.04 -16.20 8.17
C LYS A 9 -34.32 -16.67 6.92
N GLN A 10 -34.99 -16.61 5.77
CA GLN A 10 -34.40 -17.04 4.52
C GLN A 10 -33.13 -16.25 4.18
N ALA A 11 -33.10 -14.93 4.36
CA ALA A 11 -31.91 -14.14 4.05
C ALA A 11 -30.70 -14.51 4.92
N VAL A 12 -30.91 -14.85 6.20
CA VAL A 12 -29.81 -15.29 7.08
C VAL A 12 -29.41 -16.73 6.76
N ILE A 13 -30.35 -17.60 6.40
CA ILE A 13 -30.04 -18.95 5.91
C ILE A 13 -29.20 -18.87 4.61
N ASP A 14 -29.58 -18.02 3.65
CA ASP A 14 -28.82 -17.79 2.43
C ASP A 14 -27.36 -17.38 2.73
N PHE A 15 -27.15 -16.58 3.80
CA PHE A 15 -25.80 -16.19 4.26
C PHE A 15 -25.04 -17.36 4.88
N PHE A 16 -25.70 -18.16 5.72
CA PHE A 16 -25.09 -19.33 6.35
C PHE A 16 -24.68 -20.37 5.30
N GLU A 17 -25.55 -20.63 4.33
CA GLU A 17 -25.28 -21.52 3.19
C GLU A 17 -24.11 -21.00 2.34
N TYR A 18 -24.04 -19.69 2.08
CA TYR A 18 -22.91 -19.08 1.37
C TYR A 18 -21.59 -19.26 2.14
N VAL A 19 -21.60 -19.02 3.46
CA VAL A 19 -20.40 -19.23 4.29
C VAL A 19 -19.95 -20.68 4.21
N GLU A 20 -20.86 -21.63 4.43
CA GLU A 20 -20.52 -23.06 4.44
C GLU A 20 -20.06 -23.59 3.08
N SER A 21 -20.73 -23.19 1.99
CA SER A 21 -20.52 -23.78 0.66
C SER A 21 -19.50 -23.06 -0.21
N GLU A 22 -19.17 -21.80 0.08
CA GLU A 22 -18.29 -20.99 -0.78
C GLU A 22 -17.10 -20.41 -0.04
N LEU A 23 -17.27 -19.92 1.20
CA LEU A 23 -16.15 -19.36 1.96
C LEU A 23 -15.27 -20.42 2.61
N LEU A 24 -15.86 -21.52 3.10
CA LEU A 24 -15.12 -22.55 3.84
C LEU A 24 -14.73 -23.76 2.97
N ILE A 25 -15.04 -23.76 1.67
CA ILE A 25 -14.96 -24.97 0.83
C ILE A 25 -13.53 -25.50 0.63
N ASN A 26 -12.53 -24.63 0.67
CA ASN A 26 -11.12 -24.98 0.46
C ASN A 26 -10.27 -24.78 1.72
N GLU A 27 -10.89 -24.55 2.86
CA GLU A 27 -10.18 -24.34 4.12
C GLU A 27 -9.87 -25.69 4.78
N GLU A 28 -8.60 -25.92 5.14
CA GLU A 28 -8.22 -27.10 5.92
C GLU A 28 -8.89 -27.06 7.30
N ASP A 29 -9.27 -28.24 7.82
CA ASP A 29 -9.88 -28.32 9.15
C ASP A 29 -8.91 -27.76 10.21
N SER A 30 -9.27 -26.60 10.75
CA SER A 30 -8.52 -25.87 11.77
C SER A 30 -9.42 -25.51 12.94
N GLU A 31 -8.81 -25.06 14.06
CA GLU A 31 -9.56 -24.59 15.23
C GLU A 31 -10.53 -23.45 14.86
N VAL A 32 -10.08 -22.54 14.00
CA VAL A 32 -10.87 -21.44 13.42
C VAL A 32 -12.10 -21.95 12.68
N ILE A 33 -11.91 -22.87 11.73
CA ILE A 33 -13.00 -23.42 10.92
C ILE A 33 -14.01 -24.18 11.79
N ASN A 34 -13.54 -24.85 12.84
CA ASN A 34 -14.41 -25.55 13.78
C ASN A 34 -15.27 -24.59 14.61
N GLU A 35 -14.74 -23.45 15.03
CA GLU A 35 -15.52 -22.44 15.75
C GLU A 35 -16.58 -21.81 14.83
N ILE A 36 -16.24 -21.52 13.57
CA ILE A 36 -17.21 -21.04 12.57
C ILE A 36 -18.32 -22.08 12.32
N LYS A 37 -17.96 -23.35 12.15
CA LYS A 37 -18.94 -24.47 12.02
C LYS A 37 -19.85 -24.57 13.25
N LYS A 38 -19.34 -24.28 14.45
CA LYS A 38 -20.13 -24.23 15.69
C LYS A 38 -21.08 -23.03 15.72
N GLN A 39 -20.66 -21.86 15.25
CA GLN A 39 -21.53 -20.68 15.08
C GLN A 39 -22.63 -20.92 14.05
N LEU A 40 -22.31 -21.59 12.93
CA LEU A 40 -23.32 -22.00 11.95
C LEU A 40 -24.38 -22.91 12.59
N LYS A 41 -23.96 -23.92 13.35
CA LYS A 41 -24.87 -24.86 14.01
C LYS A 41 -25.75 -24.19 15.06
N SER A 42 -25.17 -23.41 15.98
CA SER A 42 -25.92 -22.72 17.03
C SER A 42 -26.83 -21.62 16.45
N GLY A 43 -26.40 -20.97 15.36
CA GLY A 43 -27.17 -19.92 14.70
C GLY A 43 -28.48 -20.42 14.09
N PHE A 44 -28.58 -21.68 13.66
CA PHE A 44 -29.86 -22.25 13.20
C PHE A 44 -30.93 -22.27 14.32
N GLU A 45 -30.56 -22.59 15.56
CA GLU A 45 -31.49 -22.54 16.71
C GLU A 45 -31.99 -21.10 16.95
N LEU A 46 -31.10 -20.11 16.85
CA LEU A 46 -31.46 -18.69 16.93
C LEU A 46 -32.42 -18.28 15.80
N ILE A 47 -32.18 -18.74 14.57
CA ILE A 47 -33.07 -18.47 13.42
C ILE A 47 -34.46 -19.08 13.65
N GLU A 48 -34.55 -20.30 14.21
CA GLU A 48 -35.81 -20.94 14.58
C GLU A 48 -36.58 -20.11 15.61
N ASN A 49 -35.89 -19.58 16.62
CA ASN A 49 -36.43 -18.71 17.66
C ASN A 49 -36.75 -17.27 17.20
N ASN A 50 -36.51 -16.94 15.92
CA ASN A 50 -36.68 -15.62 15.30
C ASN A 50 -35.66 -14.56 15.72
N GLU A 51 -34.49 -14.99 16.18
CA GLU A 51 -33.35 -14.16 16.57
C GLU A 51 -32.35 -14.01 15.40
N CYS A 52 -32.86 -13.78 14.18
CA CYS A 52 -32.06 -13.77 12.95
C CYS A 52 -30.92 -12.73 12.95
N GLY A 53 -31.12 -11.58 13.61
CA GLY A 53 -30.07 -10.55 13.73
C GLY A 53 -28.89 -11.05 14.54
N ILE A 54 -29.16 -11.66 15.69
CA ILE A 54 -28.14 -12.22 16.59
C ILE A 54 -27.40 -13.37 15.90
N ALA A 55 -28.14 -14.27 15.23
CA ALA A 55 -27.53 -15.37 14.47
C ALA A 55 -26.54 -14.86 13.42
N PHE A 56 -26.93 -13.82 12.67
CA PHE A 56 -26.05 -13.18 11.68
C PHE A 56 -24.85 -12.48 12.34
N GLU A 57 -25.07 -11.67 13.37
CA GLU A 57 -24.01 -10.89 14.03
C GLU A 57 -22.96 -11.79 14.68
N ASN A 58 -23.36 -12.91 15.29
CA ASN A 58 -22.44 -13.88 15.86
C ASN A 58 -21.52 -14.48 14.80
N LEU A 59 -22.10 -14.98 13.70
CA LEU A 59 -21.32 -15.55 12.61
C LEU A 59 -20.45 -14.49 11.94
N ALA A 60 -21.01 -13.30 11.68
CA ALA A 60 -20.27 -12.22 11.05
C ALA A 60 -19.08 -11.75 11.89
N SER A 61 -19.23 -11.69 13.21
CA SER A 61 -18.13 -11.33 14.12
C SER A 61 -17.00 -12.36 14.06
N GLU A 62 -17.35 -13.64 14.02
CA GLU A 62 -16.38 -14.74 13.89
C GLU A 62 -15.58 -14.64 12.58
N LEU A 63 -16.25 -14.37 11.46
CA LEU A 63 -15.59 -14.20 10.16
C LEU A 63 -14.63 -13.00 10.18
N VAL A 64 -15.04 -11.88 10.80
CA VAL A 64 -14.21 -10.67 10.92
C VAL A 64 -12.99 -10.93 11.80
N GLU A 65 -13.18 -11.58 12.94
CA GLU A 65 -12.10 -11.93 13.88
C GLU A 65 -11.03 -12.82 13.23
N HIS A 66 -11.47 -13.73 12.36
CA HIS A 66 -10.62 -14.69 11.67
C HIS A 66 -10.21 -14.28 10.26
N TYR A 67 -10.38 -13.01 9.89
CA TYR A 67 -9.89 -12.46 8.62
C TYR A 67 -10.50 -13.15 7.39
N ILE A 68 -11.71 -13.72 7.51
CA ILE A 68 -12.42 -14.35 6.40
C ILE A 68 -13.25 -13.28 5.69
N ILE A 69 -12.85 -12.96 4.47
CA ILE A 69 -13.38 -11.82 3.71
C ILE A 69 -14.48 -12.31 2.76
N ILE A 70 -15.62 -11.61 2.74
CA ILE A 70 -16.69 -11.92 1.80
C ILE A 70 -16.39 -11.37 0.40
N ASP A 71 -16.79 -12.11 -0.63
CA ASP A 71 -16.67 -11.69 -2.01
C ASP A 71 -17.84 -10.78 -2.45
N ARG A 72 -17.94 -10.53 -3.76
CA ARG A 72 -19.02 -9.72 -4.35
C ARG A 72 -20.40 -10.34 -4.11
N LYS A 73 -20.53 -11.67 -4.16
CA LYS A 73 -21.79 -12.38 -3.92
C LYS A 73 -22.17 -12.31 -2.44
N GLY A 74 -21.23 -12.59 -1.55
CA GLY A 74 -21.41 -12.45 -0.10
C GLY A 74 -21.86 -11.04 0.28
N THR A 75 -21.29 -10.01 -0.36
CA THR A 75 -21.69 -8.60 -0.14
C THR A 75 -23.17 -8.37 -0.44
N GLU A 76 -23.68 -8.89 -1.56
CA GLU A 76 -25.09 -8.72 -1.93
C GLU A 76 -26.04 -9.47 -0.97
N ILE A 77 -25.62 -10.64 -0.47
CA ILE A 77 -26.34 -11.38 0.56
C ILE A 77 -26.38 -10.58 1.88
N VAL A 78 -25.23 -10.06 2.32
CA VAL A 78 -25.11 -9.25 3.54
C VAL A 78 -25.97 -7.99 3.47
N LYS A 79 -25.97 -7.26 2.35
CA LYS A 79 -26.85 -6.10 2.13
C LYS A 79 -28.32 -6.46 2.28
N LYS A 80 -28.75 -7.62 1.78
CA LYS A 80 -30.11 -8.14 1.92
C LYS A 80 -30.44 -8.45 3.39
N VAL A 81 -29.52 -9.07 4.14
CA VAL A 81 -29.68 -9.35 5.57
C VAL A 81 -29.80 -8.04 6.37
N ILE A 82 -28.85 -7.13 6.21
CA ILE A 82 -28.83 -5.81 6.89
C ILE A 82 -30.16 -5.08 6.69
N LYS A 83 -30.65 -5.02 5.44
CA LYS A 83 -31.92 -4.37 5.11
C LYS A 83 -33.14 -5.03 5.78
N LEU A 84 -33.22 -6.36 5.79
CA LEU A 84 -34.38 -7.08 6.32
C LEU A 84 -34.40 -7.12 7.86
N CYS A 85 -33.23 -7.30 8.46
CA CYS A 85 -33.02 -7.36 9.91
C CYS A 85 -32.87 -5.98 10.56
N LYS A 86 -32.67 -4.92 9.77
CA LYS A 86 -32.43 -3.53 10.23
C LYS A 86 -31.15 -3.40 11.06
N LEU A 87 -30.08 -4.04 10.59
CA LEU A 87 -28.77 -4.02 11.23
C LEU A 87 -27.96 -2.78 10.82
N ASP A 88 -26.84 -2.56 11.48
CA ASP A 88 -25.88 -1.55 11.09
C ASP A 88 -25.23 -1.89 9.74
N LYS A 89 -25.07 -0.87 8.88
CA LYS A 89 -24.37 -1.01 7.59
C LYS A 89 -22.87 -1.24 7.77
N LYS A 90 -22.29 -0.84 8.91
CA LYS A 90 -20.85 -1.02 9.21
C LYS A 90 -20.41 -2.47 9.05
N CYS A 91 -21.28 -3.43 9.37
CA CYS A 91 -20.98 -4.86 9.24
C CYS A 91 -20.60 -5.26 7.79
N GLU A 92 -21.18 -4.62 6.77
CA GLU A 92 -20.77 -4.84 5.36
C GLU A 92 -19.31 -4.48 5.13
N PHE A 93 -18.86 -3.37 5.71
CA PHE A 93 -17.48 -2.90 5.61
C PHE A 93 -16.52 -3.77 6.42
N ASP A 94 -16.95 -4.19 7.61
CA ASP A 94 -16.14 -5.06 8.48
C ASP A 94 -15.90 -6.43 7.82
N LEU A 95 -16.96 -7.06 7.28
CA LEU A 95 -16.87 -8.37 6.58
C LEU A 95 -16.08 -8.31 5.27
N ARG A 96 -16.05 -7.15 4.61
CA ARG A 96 -15.19 -6.90 3.45
C ARG A 96 -13.81 -6.39 3.84
N ARG A 97 -13.56 -6.15 5.14
CA ARG A 97 -12.33 -5.58 5.70
C ARG A 97 -11.89 -4.31 4.97
N ILE A 98 -12.83 -3.40 4.76
CA ILE A 98 -12.65 -2.20 3.92
C ILE A 98 -12.88 -0.92 4.72
N ASN A 99 -11.94 0.02 4.62
CA ASN A 99 -12.01 1.39 5.11
C ASN A 99 -12.32 2.37 3.96
N SER A 100 -13.52 2.29 3.38
CA SER A 100 -13.91 3.12 2.23
C SER A 100 -14.92 4.22 2.55
N LEU A 101 -15.10 4.56 3.82
CA LEU A 101 -15.96 5.69 4.19
C LEU A 101 -15.31 7.00 3.71
N GLY A 102 -15.92 7.61 2.69
CA GLY A 102 -15.40 8.79 2.01
C GLY A 102 -14.85 8.52 0.61
N TYR A 103 -14.67 7.26 0.22
CA TYR A 103 -14.33 6.88 -1.15
C TYR A 103 -15.37 7.42 -2.15
N LYS A 104 -14.90 8.03 -3.23
CA LYS A 104 -15.76 8.50 -4.32
C LYS A 104 -15.92 7.39 -5.36
N ILE A 105 -17.14 6.88 -5.48
CA ILE A 105 -17.51 5.86 -6.49
C ILE A 105 -17.20 6.36 -7.90
N GLY A 106 -16.59 5.51 -8.71
CA GLY A 106 -16.17 5.76 -10.10
C GLY A 106 -14.88 6.56 -10.23
N SER A 107 -14.19 6.87 -9.13
CA SER A 107 -12.97 7.70 -9.17
C SER A 107 -11.69 6.92 -9.44
N TRP A 108 -11.71 5.59 -9.27
CA TRP A 108 -10.48 4.82 -9.34
C TRP A 108 -9.95 4.73 -10.78
N LYS A 109 -8.62 4.73 -10.93
CA LYS A 109 -7.93 4.44 -12.19
C LYS A 109 -6.53 3.92 -11.93
N LEU A 110 -5.90 3.31 -12.94
CA LEU A 110 -4.49 2.95 -12.87
C LEU A 110 -3.60 4.18 -13.05
N THR A 111 -2.61 4.33 -12.17
CA THR A 111 -1.63 5.42 -12.25
C THR A 111 -0.65 5.18 -13.40
N ASP A 112 -0.33 6.24 -14.17
CA ASP A 112 0.79 6.22 -15.11
C ASP A 112 2.11 6.29 -14.35
N SER A 113 2.59 5.13 -13.93
CA SER A 113 3.82 4.99 -13.14
C SER A 113 5.08 5.31 -13.94
N GLU A 114 5.04 5.25 -15.28
CA GLU A 114 6.16 5.73 -16.11
C GLU A 114 6.33 7.24 -15.99
N LYS A 115 5.22 7.99 -15.97
CA LYS A 115 5.27 9.43 -15.68
C LYS A 115 5.77 9.68 -14.26
N LEU A 116 5.24 8.97 -13.27
CA LEU A 116 5.61 9.15 -11.87
C LEU A 116 7.10 8.87 -11.61
N ALA A 117 7.65 7.83 -12.24
CA ALA A 117 9.08 7.49 -12.16
C ALA A 117 9.98 8.59 -12.76
N LYS A 118 9.55 9.23 -13.86
CA LYS A 118 10.28 10.37 -14.44
C LYS A 118 10.29 11.57 -13.50
N GLU A 119 9.16 11.83 -12.84
CA GLU A 119 9.02 12.91 -11.85
C GLU A 119 9.78 12.63 -10.54
N ASN A 120 10.00 11.35 -10.20
CA ASN A 120 10.60 10.92 -8.93
C ASN A 120 11.75 9.92 -9.13
N LYS A 121 12.69 10.26 -10.02
CA LYS A 121 13.73 9.33 -10.53
C LYS A 121 14.63 8.68 -9.46
N TYR A 122 14.77 9.29 -8.29
CA TYR A 122 15.62 8.78 -7.19
C TYR A 122 14.85 8.09 -6.07
N THR A 123 13.52 8.14 -6.07
CA THR A 123 12.68 7.67 -4.94
C THR A 123 11.53 6.78 -5.38
N PHE A 124 11.27 6.66 -6.68
CA PHE A 124 10.23 5.81 -7.24
C PHE A 124 10.81 4.84 -8.25
N TYR A 125 10.96 3.58 -7.85
CA TYR A 125 11.42 2.52 -8.74
C TYR A 125 10.31 2.14 -9.70
N LYS A 126 10.70 1.85 -10.94
CA LYS A 126 9.82 1.26 -11.93
C LYS A 126 10.63 0.29 -12.80
N PRO A 127 10.18 -0.97 -12.94
CA PRO A 127 10.79 -1.92 -13.85
C PRO A 127 10.80 -1.40 -15.29
N SER A 128 11.92 -1.60 -15.98
CA SER A 128 12.12 -1.26 -17.38
C SER A 128 11.32 -2.16 -18.32
N LYS A 129 11.24 -1.76 -19.59
CA LYS A 129 10.61 -2.59 -20.62
C LYS A 129 11.34 -3.91 -20.79
N GLU A 130 12.65 -3.94 -20.62
CA GLU A 130 13.42 -5.18 -20.77
C GLU A 130 13.06 -6.19 -19.68
N ILE A 131 12.83 -5.74 -18.44
CA ILE A 131 12.32 -6.61 -17.38
C ILE A 131 10.90 -7.08 -17.70
N THR A 132 9.96 -6.16 -17.95
CA THR A 132 8.53 -6.52 -18.12
C THR A 132 8.23 -7.35 -19.37
N LYS A 133 9.15 -7.44 -20.34
CA LYS A 133 9.04 -8.35 -21.49
C LYS A 133 9.15 -9.83 -21.09
N ASN A 134 9.72 -10.13 -19.93
CA ASN A 134 9.85 -11.50 -19.43
C ASN A 134 8.66 -11.93 -18.57
N LEU A 135 7.64 -11.07 -18.43
CA LEU A 135 6.40 -11.45 -17.76
C LEU A 135 5.62 -12.44 -18.64
N GLU A 136 5.18 -13.52 -18.02
CA GLU A 136 4.39 -14.58 -18.62
C GLU A 136 3.04 -14.74 -17.89
N VAL A 137 2.12 -15.51 -18.48
CA VAL A 137 0.88 -15.89 -17.80
C VAL A 137 1.22 -16.69 -16.54
N GLY A 138 0.60 -16.32 -15.42
CA GLY A 138 0.89 -16.86 -14.08
C GLY A 138 1.85 -16.00 -13.25
N ASN A 139 2.58 -15.04 -13.85
CA ASN A 139 3.33 -14.06 -13.06
C ASN A 139 2.40 -13.01 -12.44
N ILE A 140 2.81 -12.44 -11.30
CA ILE A 140 2.13 -11.31 -10.68
C ILE A 140 2.84 -9.99 -10.96
N ALA A 141 2.07 -8.96 -11.31
CA ALA A 141 2.54 -7.59 -11.47
C ALA A 141 1.87 -6.68 -10.45
N LYS A 142 2.65 -5.82 -9.80
CA LYS A 142 2.11 -4.83 -8.86
C LYS A 142 1.79 -3.54 -9.60
N LEU A 143 0.61 -3.01 -9.35
CA LEU A 143 0.08 -1.79 -9.95
C LEU A 143 -0.28 -0.78 -8.86
N THR A 144 -0.44 0.49 -9.24
CA THR A 144 -0.99 1.54 -8.38
C THR A 144 -2.38 1.95 -8.86
N PHE A 145 -3.34 1.89 -7.95
CA PHE A 145 -4.74 2.24 -8.17
C PHE A 145 -5.04 3.54 -7.40
N GLU A 146 -4.98 4.67 -8.09
CA GLU A 146 -5.33 5.95 -7.51
C GLU A 146 -6.84 6.13 -7.41
N PHE A 147 -7.30 6.85 -6.40
CA PHE A 147 -8.71 7.12 -6.17
C PHE A 147 -8.91 8.46 -5.45
N GLU A 148 -10.15 8.95 -5.46
CA GLU A 148 -10.53 10.14 -4.69
C GLU A 148 -11.27 9.75 -3.40
N SER A 149 -10.97 10.49 -2.32
CA SER A 149 -11.67 10.36 -1.05
C SER A 149 -12.04 11.73 -0.48
N SER A 150 -13.17 11.82 0.20
CA SER A 150 -13.52 12.97 1.05
C SER A 150 -12.92 12.87 2.45
N ASN A 151 -12.33 11.73 2.81
CA ASN A 151 -11.61 11.54 4.06
C ASN A 151 -10.12 11.85 3.86
N SER A 152 -9.60 12.85 4.58
CA SER A 152 -8.20 13.31 4.48
C SER A 152 -7.18 12.29 4.96
N GLU A 153 -7.60 11.34 5.80
CA GLU A 153 -6.74 10.28 6.33
C GLU A 153 -6.56 9.12 5.32
N HIS A 154 -7.34 9.09 4.23
CA HIS A 154 -7.17 8.07 3.21
C HIS A 154 -5.93 8.36 2.36
N PRO A 155 -5.19 7.31 1.94
CA PRO A 155 -4.11 7.50 0.99
C PRO A 155 -4.65 7.93 -0.37
N GLY A 156 -3.79 8.48 -1.22
CA GLY A 156 -4.16 8.82 -2.60
C GLY A 156 -4.28 7.62 -3.54
N ALA A 157 -3.77 6.46 -3.13
CA ALA A 157 -3.79 5.24 -3.94
C ALA A 157 -3.61 3.97 -3.10
N GLU A 158 -4.01 2.83 -3.67
CA GLU A 158 -3.64 1.49 -3.20
C GLU A 158 -2.64 0.84 -4.16
N ARG A 159 -1.69 0.07 -3.63
CA ARG A 159 -0.77 -0.73 -4.44
C ARG A 159 -1.14 -2.20 -4.31
N MET A 160 -1.55 -2.81 -5.40
CA MET A 160 -2.09 -4.17 -5.41
C MET A 160 -1.46 -5.00 -6.53
N TRP A 161 -1.38 -6.30 -6.30
CA TRP A 161 -0.91 -7.34 -7.21
C TRP A 161 -2.03 -7.81 -8.12
N VAL A 162 -1.68 -8.11 -9.36
CA VAL A 162 -2.56 -8.67 -10.37
C VAL A 162 -1.84 -9.87 -10.98
N GLU A 163 -2.45 -11.05 -10.90
CA GLU A 163 -1.97 -12.26 -11.56
C GLU A 163 -2.32 -12.20 -13.06
N ILE A 164 -1.31 -12.32 -13.92
CA ILE A 164 -1.48 -12.21 -15.36
C ILE A 164 -2.16 -13.47 -15.90
N THR A 165 -3.31 -13.30 -16.54
CA THR A 165 -4.06 -14.39 -17.17
C THR A 165 -3.97 -14.38 -18.69
N GLU A 166 -3.68 -13.22 -19.30
CA GLU A 166 -3.56 -13.07 -20.75
C GLU A 166 -2.59 -11.94 -21.11
N ILE A 167 -1.77 -12.17 -22.14
CA ILE A 167 -0.81 -11.19 -22.69
C ILE A 167 -1.06 -11.05 -24.19
N ASN A 168 -1.39 -9.84 -24.63
CA ASN A 168 -1.60 -9.51 -26.04
C ASN A 168 -0.75 -8.31 -26.43
N ASN A 169 0.33 -8.56 -27.17
CA ASN A 169 1.32 -7.55 -27.54
C ASN A 169 1.91 -6.86 -26.30
N ASN A 170 1.50 -5.63 -26.01
CA ASN A 170 1.96 -4.82 -24.87
C ASN A 170 0.85 -4.59 -23.82
N LYS A 171 -0.28 -5.28 -23.96
CA LYS A 171 -1.41 -5.21 -23.02
C LYS A 171 -1.47 -6.50 -22.22
N PHE A 172 -1.59 -6.33 -20.92
CA PHE A 172 -1.77 -7.39 -19.96
C PHE A 172 -3.21 -7.37 -19.49
N LYS A 173 -3.68 -8.55 -19.15
CA LYS A 173 -4.96 -8.76 -18.50
C LYS A 173 -4.73 -9.78 -17.40
N GLY A 174 -5.36 -9.55 -16.26
CA GLY A 174 -5.13 -10.38 -15.09
C GLY A 174 -6.20 -10.23 -14.04
N ASN A 175 -6.15 -11.10 -13.03
CA ASN A 175 -7.08 -11.09 -11.92
C ASN A 175 -6.44 -10.39 -10.72
N LEU A 176 -7.18 -9.52 -10.04
CA LEU A 176 -6.70 -8.84 -8.84
C LEU A 176 -6.40 -9.85 -7.73
N ASP A 177 -5.16 -9.91 -7.28
CA ASP A 177 -4.67 -10.84 -6.25
C ASP A 177 -4.57 -10.16 -4.86
N ASN A 178 -5.47 -9.21 -4.59
CA ASN A 178 -5.60 -8.57 -3.29
C ASN A 178 -7.06 -8.28 -2.98
N HIS A 179 -7.37 -8.23 -1.68
CA HIS A 179 -8.61 -7.66 -1.18
C HIS A 179 -8.41 -6.14 -1.01
N PRO A 180 -9.13 -5.28 -1.77
CA PRO A 180 -9.00 -3.84 -1.66
C PRO A 180 -9.40 -3.33 -0.28
N PHE A 181 -8.65 -2.37 0.25
CA PHE A 181 -8.88 -1.80 1.58
C PHE A 181 -9.59 -0.45 1.55
N TYR A 182 -9.50 0.34 0.47
CA TYR A 182 -10.14 1.66 0.33
C TYR A 182 -11.06 1.74 -0.90
N ILE A 183 -10.77 0.99 -1.97
CA ILE A 183 -11.54 1.01 -3.22
C ILE A 183 -12.74 0.07 -3.14
N HIS A 184 -13.93 0.62 -2.89
CA HIS A 184 -15.15 -0.16 -2.64
C HIS A 184 -15.69 -0.95 -3.85
N GLU A 185 -15.37 -0.54 -5.07
CA GLU A 185 -15.91 -1.14 -6.30
C GLU A 185 -15.18 -2.41 -6.73
N LEU A 186 -13.94 -2.57 -6.27
CA LEU A 186 -13.07 -3.69 -6.61
C LEU A 186 -13.17 -4.82 -5.59
N TYR A 187 -12.94 -6.04 -6.07
CA TYR A 187 -12.90 -7.28 -5.33
C TYR A 187 -11.74 -8.13 -5.81
N ALA A 188 -11.20 -8.97 -4.92
CA ALA A 188 -10.26 -10.01 -5.32
C ALA A 188 -10.87 -10.84 -6.47
N GLY A 189 -10.05 -11.18 -7.46
CA GLY A 189 -10.47 -11.86 -8.68
C GLY A 189 -11.08 -10.95 -9.76
N ASP A 190 -11.31 -9.66 -9.50
CA ASP A 190 -11.75 -8.74 -10.56
C ASP A 190 -10.71 -8.65 -11.68
N GLU A 191 -11.19 -8.58 -12.91
CA GLU A 191 -10.37 -8.52 -14.11
C GLU A 191 -9.81 -7.10 -14.33
N ILE A 192 -8.49 -6.97 -14.39
CA ILE A 192 -7.77 -5.72 -14.60
C ILE A 192 -7.03 -5.78 -15.94
N THR A 193 -7.23 -4.75 -16.78
CA THR A 193 -6.44 -4.54 -18.00
C THR A 193 -5.40 -3.47 -17.76
N PHE A 194 -4.14 -3.76 -18.07
CA PHE A 194 -3.02 -2.84 -17.84
C PHE A 194 -1.92 -2.97 -18.92
N GLU A 195 -0.89 -2.15 -18.79
CA GLU A 195 0.18 -1.97 -19.76
C GLU A 195 1.48 -1.74 -18.98
N HIS A 196 2.62 -1.84 -19.66
CA HIS A 196 3.94 -1.58 -19.08
C HIS A 196 4.00 -0.31 -18.20
N LYS A 197 3.34 0.78 -18.62
CA LYS A 197 3.38 2.07 -17.90
C LYS A 197 2.74 2.02 -16.52
N HIS A 198 1.89 1.04 -16.23
CA HIS A 198 1.20 0.88 -14.94
C HIS A 198 1.96 -0.03 -13.95
N ILE A 199 2.95 -0.79 -14.42
CA ILE A 199 3.68 -1.78 -13.61
C ILE A 199 4.74 -1.08 -12.75
N ILE A 200 4.70 -1.32 -11.44
CA ILE A 200 5.63 -0.78 -10.44
C ILE A 200 6.51 -1.85 -9.78
N ASP A 201 6.12 -3.13 -9.88
CA ASP A 201 6.84 -4.26 -9.29
C ASP A 201 6.42 -5.58 -9.96
N HIS A 202 7.17 -6.66 -9.74
CA HIS A 202 6.92 -7.99 -10.30
C HIS A 202 7.50 -9.11 -9.41
N ASP A 203 7.13 -10.35 -9.69
CA ASP A 203 7.65 -11.57 -9.02
C ASP A 203 8.83 -12.25 -9.74
N LEU A 204 9.29 -11.72 -10.87
CA LEU A 204 10.44 -12.27 -11.57
C LEU A 204 11.70 -12.24 -10.70
N GLU A 205 12.51 -13.29 -10.74
CA GLU A 205 13.86 -13.35 -10.15
C GLU A 205 14.90 -12.59 -11.01
N LEU A 206 14.51 -11.42 -11.54
CA LEU A 206 15.33 -10.54 -12.35
C LEU A 206 15.44 -9.19 -11.68
N SER A 207 16.64 -8.62 -11.66
CA SER A 207 16.87 -7.26 -11.17
C SER A 207 17.66 -6.46 -12.20
N GLU A 208 17.56 -5.14 -12.08
CA GLU A 208 18.31 -4.20 -12.91
C GLU A 208 18.89 -3.07 -12.06
N PRO A 209 20.06 -2.52 -12.44
CA PRO A 209 20.58 -1.34 -11.77
C PRO A 209 19.57 -0.20 -11.85
N ASN A 210 19.24 0.38 -10.71
CA ASN A 210 18.32 1.51 -10.63
C ASN A 210 18.80 2.54 -9.61
N LEU A 211 18.39 3.80 -9.81
CA LEU A 211 18.85 4.92 -8.99
C LEU A 211 18.26 4.89 -7.57
N VAL A 212 17.10 4.27 -7.38
CA VAL A 212 16.45 4.19 -6.07
C VAL A 212 17.29 3.33 -5.15
N ASP A 213 17.65 2.12 -5.59
CA ASP A 213 18.52 1.23 -4.83
C ASP A 213 19.92 1.80 -4.68
N LYS A 214 20.48 2.42 -5.73
CA LYS A 214 21.81 3.05 -5.67
C LYS A 214 21.88 4.15 -4.59
N TYR A 215 20.80 4.90 -4.39
CA TYR A 215 20.73 6.02 -3.46
C TYR A 215 19.76 5.76 -2.30
N TYR A 216 19.57 4.48 -1.95
CA TYR A 216 18.67 4.04 -0.88
C TYR A 216 19.21 4.37 0.51
N ASP A 217 20.53 4.24 0.69
CA ASP A 217 21.21 4.47 1.96
C ASP A 217 21.02 5.90 2.47
N ARG A 218 21.24 6.06 3.78
CA ARG A 218 20.78 7.23 4.51
C ARG A 218 21.85 8.30 4.68
N CYS A 219 21.38 9.52 4.86
CA CYS A 219 22.17 10.68 5.23
C CYS A 219 21.35 11.54 6.20
N PHE A 220 22.00 12.46 6.89
CA PHE A 220 21.28 13.47 7.65
C PHE A 220 21.14 14.75 6.84
N ALA A 221 19.99 15.38 6.96
CA ALA A 221 19.73 16.68 6.36
C ALA A 221 18.90 17.54 7.32
N THR A 222 19.13 18.84 7.29
CA THR A 222 18.38 19.77 8.12
C THR A 222 16.95 19.95 7.61
N ASN A 223 16.03 20.27 8.52
CA ASN A 223 14.65 20.55 8.20
C ASN A 223 14.51 21.79 7.31
N LYS A 224 15.47 22.72 7.34
CA LYS A 224 15.58 23.81 6.36
C LYS A 224 15.64 23.30 4.92
N VAL A 225 16.48 22.29 4.66
CA VAL A 225 16.61 21.66 3.33
C VAL A 225 15.33 20.90 2.98
N LEU A 226 14.81 20.09 3.91
CA LEU A 226 13.74 19.12 3.63
C LEU A 226 12.32 19.69 3.63
N TYR A 227 12.02 20.64 4.51
CA TYR A 227 10.65 21.11 4.76
C TYR A 227 10.48 22.60 4.50
N GLU A 228 11.54 23.40 4.57
CA GLU A 228 11.47 24.85 4.31
C GLU A 228 11.90 25.23 2.87
N ASN A 229 12.29 24.24 2.05
CA ASN A 229 12.78 24.43 0.68
C ASN A 229 13.98 25.38 0.58
N SER A 230 14.82 25.45 1.62
CA SER A 230 16.09 26.18 1.55
C SER A 230 17.06 25.47 0.60
N PRO A 231 17.87 26.21 -0.16
CA PRO A 231 18.88 25.63 -1.04
C PRO A 231 19.96 24.90 -0.23
N ILE A 232 20.54 23.86 -0.80
CA ILE A 232 21.68 23.17 -0.22
C ILE A 232 22.95 23.95 -0.57
N ASN A 233 23.56 24.61 0.41
CA ASN A 233 24.79 25.38 0.20
C ASN A 233 25.99 24.82 0.96
N TYR A 234 25.77 23.93 1.92
CA TYR A 234 26.85 23.31 2.66
C TYR A 234 26.63 21.81 2.75
N ILE A 235 27.60 21.02 2.27
CA ILE A 235 27.59 19.58 2.37
C ILE A 235 28.92 19.10 2.92
N TYR A 236 28.88 18.12 3.81
CA TYR A 236 30.10 17.51 4.32
C TYR A 236 29.88 16.03 4.62
N ARG A 237 30.97 15.30 4.74
CA ARG A 237 30.97 13.87 5.02
C ARG A 237 31.72 13.60 6.31
N GLU A 238 31.03 13.05 7.29
CA GLU A 238 31.63 12.60 8.56
C GLU A 238 31.60 11.08 8.69
N GLU A 239 32.15 10.56 9.78
CA GLU A 239 32.07 9.14 10.09
C GLU A 239 30.60 8.70 10.20
N PRO A 240 30.20 7.63 9.49
CA PRO A 240 28.84 7.15 9.56
C PRO A 240 28.52 6.59 10.94
N MET A 241 27.24 6.59 11.30
CA MET A 241 26.77 5.80 12.44
C MET A 241 27.20 4.33 12.36
N GLU A 242 27.31 3.69 13.53
CA GLU A 242 27.59 2.26 13.60
C GLU A 242 26.57 1.44 12.78
N VAL A 243 27.08 0.48 12.01
CA VAL A 243 26.27 -0.38 11.16
C VAL A 243 25.43 -1.30 12.04
N ASP A 244 24.11 -1.16 11.90
CA ASP A 244 23.13 -2.00 12.55
C ASP A 244 22.47 -2.88 11.48
N LYS A 245 22.72 -4.19 11.55
CA LYS A 245 22.22 -5.17 10.58
C LYS A 245 20.70 -5.28 10.56
N GLU A 246 20.02 -4.80 11.59
CA GLU A 246 18.55 -4.82 11.67
C GLU A 246 17.91 -3.64 10.92
N ARG A 247 18.65 -2.55 10.66
CA ARG A 247 18.09 -1.32 10.06
C ARG A 247 17.85 -1.42 8.55
N GLY A 248 18.50 -2.35 7.86
CA GLY A 248 18.36 -2.54 6.41
C GLY A 248 18.91 -1.38 5.55
N TYR A 249 19.62 -0.43 6.15
CA TYR A 249 20.33 0.66 5.49
C TYR A 249 21.62 0.99 6.27
N ILE A 250 22.54 1.70 5.64
CA ILE A 250 23.66 2.34 6.33
C ILE A 250 23.52 3.87 6.33
N ASP A 251 24.12 4.53 7.33
CA ASP A 251 24.45 5.95 7.21
C ASP A 251 25.65 6.07 6.27
N THR A 252 25.54 6.93 5.27
CA THR A 252 26.60 7.18 4.29
C THR A 252 27.68 8.13 4.82
N GLY A 253 27.42 8.79 5.94
CA GLY A 253 28.25 9.85 6.51
C GLY A 253 27.93 11.24 5.94
N TRP A 254 27.10 11.34 4.90
CA TRP A 254 26.75 12.62 4.29
C TRP A 254 25.82 13.45 5.16
N ARG A 255 26.07 14.75 5.19
CA ARG A 255 25.31 15.78 5.91
C ARG A 255 24.97 16.91 4.95
N PHE A 256 23.70 17.30 4.88
CA PHE A 256 23.19 18.31 3.94
C PHE A 256 22.53 19.48 4.67
N LEU A 257 23.07 20.68 4.47
CA LEU A 257 22.67 21.89 5.15
C LEU A 257 22.43 23.03 4.15
N SER A 258 21.66 24.01 4.60
CA SER A 258 21.48 25.28 3.88
C SER A 258 22.66 26.26 4.03
N GLY A 259 23.57 26.00 4.97
CA GLY A 259 24.77 26.79 5.23
C GLY A 259 24.53 28.02 6.10
N ASN A 260 23.30 28.22 6.61
CA ASN A 260 22.95 29.35 7.48
C ASN A 260 22.25 28.92 8.78
N GLU A 261 22.32 27.62 9.10
CA GLU A 261 21.95 27.07 10.39
C GLU A 261 22.85 27.65 11.49
N SER A 262 22.25 28.07 12.61
CA SER A 262 22.97 28.46 13.81
C SER A 262 23.38 27.22 14.62
N ASP A 263 24.39 27.37 15.49
CA ASP A 263 24.80 26.29 16.40
C ASP A 263 23.62 25.75 17.22
N GLU A 264 22.81 26.64 17.81
CA GLU A 264 21.59 26.28 18.56
C GLU A 264 20.57 25.49 17.71
N TYR A 265 20.54 25.70 16.39
CA TYR A 265 19.64 24.97 15.50
C TYR A 265 20.15 23.55 15.23
N ILE A 266 21.46 23.39 15.03
CA ILE A 266 22.11 22.10 14.77
C ILE A 266 22.14 21.22 16.03
N GLU A 267 22.26 21.82 17.22
CA GLU A 267 22.26 21.10 18.50
C GLU A 267 20.91 20.45 18.83
N ASP A 268 19.81 20.89 18.21
CA ASP A 268 18.49 20.30 18.36
C ASP A 268 18.24 19.21 17.30
N PHE A 269 18.28 17.95 17.71
CA PHE A 269 18.07 16.79 16.84
C PHE A 269 16.70 16.77 16.16
N GLU A 270 15.68 17.46 16.69
CA GLU A 270 14.37 17.56 16.02
C GLU A 270 14.46 18.36 14.70
N ASN A 271 15.52 19.17 14.53
CA ASN A 271 15.80 19.91 13.30
C ASN A 271 16.56 19.10 12.24
N ILE A 272 16.92 17.85 12.54
CA ILE A 272 17.73 17.00 11.67
C ILE A 272 16.97 15.71 11.38
N SER A 273 16.81 15.40 10.09
CA SER A 273 16.14 14.17 9.66
C SER A 273 17.12 13.19 9.03
N LEU A 274 16.93 11.91 9.32
CA LEU A 274 17.59 10.80 8.63
C LEU A 274 16.75 10.38 7.42
N VAL A 275 17.26 10.59 6.21
CA VAL A 275 16.55 10.32 4.94
C VAL A 275 17.44 9.60 3.95
N SER A 276 16.90 9.04 2.87
CA SER A 276 17.73 8.48 1.80
C SER A 276 18.45 9.57 1.02
N ILE A 277 19.63 9.26 0.48
CA ILE A 277 20.34 10.15 -0.45
C ILE A 277 19.44 10.54 -1.63
N GLY A 278 18.65 9.58 -2.13
CA GLY A 278 17.70 9.83 -3.22
C GLY A 278 16.67 10.92 -2.90
N SER A 279 16.26 11.06 -1.64
CA SER A 279 15.36 12.15 -1.21
C SER A 279 16.01 13.52 -1.31
N ILE A 280 17.33 13.62 -1.07
CA ILE A 280 18.09 14.87 -1.24
C ILE A 280 18.29 15.16 -2.72
N LEU A 281 18.74 14.16 -3.50
CA LEU A 281 18.94 14.30 -4.94
C LEU A 281 17.67 14.66 -5.70
N SER A 282 16.49 14.29 -5.18
CA SER A 282 15.20 14.70 -5.74
C SER A 282 14.94 16.20 -5.64
N ARG A 283 15.64 16.90 -4.74
CA ARG A 283 15.54 18.35 -4.53
C ARG A 283 16.63 19.09 -5.29
N ASP A 284 17.84 18.54 -5.25
CA ASP A 284 19.01 19.08 -5.93
C ASP A 284 20.02 17.95 -6.18
N ASP A 285 20.35 17.68 -7.44
CA ASP A 285 21.34 16.68 -7.83
C ASP A 285 22.63 17.28 -8.42
N SER A 286 22.85 18.59 -8.26
CA SER A 286 24.05 19.27 -8.77
C SER A 286 25.36 18.83 -8.12
N PHE A 287 25.30 18.16 -6.97
CA PHE A 287 26.44 17.61 -6.25
C PHE A 287 26.60 16.10 -6.41
N ILE A 288 25.85 15.44 -7.30
CA ILE A 288 25.84 13.97 -7.40
C ILE A 288 27.23 13.35 -7.59
N ASP A 289 28.11 14.04 -8.33
CA ASP A 289 29.49 13.61 -8.60
C ASP A 289 30.40 13.71 -7.36
N LEU A 290 29.97 14.45 -6.33
CA LEU A 290 30.71 14.62 -5.07
C LEU A 290 30.44 13.50 -4.06
N LEU A 291 29.41 12.68 -4.27
CA LEU A 291 29.00 11.64 -3.30
C LEU A 291 30.05 10.54 -3.07
N GLU A 292 31.01 10.41 -3.98
CA GLU A 292 32.15 9.49 -3.87
C GLU A 292 33.35 10.09 -3.10
N ALA A 293 33.26 11.34 -2.64
CA ALA A 293 34.32 12.00 -1.89
C ALA A 293 34.58 11.33 -0.54
N GLU A 294 35.83 11.42 -0.07
CA GLU A 294 36.27 10.78 1.17
C GLU A 294 35.59 11.35 2.42
N ILE A 295 35.55 10.56 3.50
CA ILE A 295 35.15 11.04 4.82
C ILE A 295 36.10 12.19 5.25
N GLY A 296 35.55 13.22 5.88
CA GLY A 296 36.24 14.44 6.27
C GLY A 296 36.29 15.50 5.16
N THR A 297 35.58 15.29 4.05
CA THR A 297 35.43 16.33 3.02
C THR A 297 34.24 17.24 3.30
N SER A 298 34.40 18.51 2.99
CA SER A 298 33.34 19.53 3.05
C SER A 298 33.37 20.40 1.78
N PHE A 299 32.19 20.83 1.37
CA PHE A 299 31.99 21.64 0.17
C PHE A 299 30.97 22.74 0.46
N GLU A 300 31.26 23.93 -0.06
CA GLU A 300 30.36 25.08 0.01
C GLU A 300 29.96 25.51 -1.40
N ARG A 301 28.71 25.92 -1.56
CA ARG A 301 28.22 26.45 -2.83
C ARG A 301 28.60 27.92 -2.97
N ASN A 302 29.39 28.23 -4.01
CA ASN A 302 29.78 29.60 -4.33
C ASN A 302 28.64 30.42 -4.97
N GLU A 303 28.88 31.70 -5.23
CA GLU A 303 27.92 32.63 -5.85
C GLU A 303 27.44 32.20 -7.25
N ASN A 304 28.22 31.38 -7.95
CA ASN A 304 27.87 30.83 -9.27
C ASN A 304 27.05 29.54 -9.17
N GLY A 305 26.71 29.09 -7.95
CA GLY A 305 25.95 27.88 -7.71
C GLY A 305 26.78 26.59 -7.78
N ILE A 306 28.11 26.68 -7.81
CA ILE A 306 29.02 25.54 -7.92
C ILE A 306 29.56 25.17 -6.54
N PHE A 307 29.58 23.88 -6.22
CA PHE A 307 30.22 23.40 -5.00
C PHE A 307 31.74 23.41 -5.14
N GLU A 308 32.41 24.08 -4.21
CA GLU A 308 33.86 24.10 -4.08
C GLU A 308 34.26 23.40 -2.79
N ARG A 309 35.31 22.57 -2.87
CA ARG A 309 35.87 21.93 -1.69
C ARG A 309 36.47 23.00 -0.79
N ILE A 310 36.08 23.00 0.47
CA ILE A 310 36.70 23.85 1.49
C ILE A 310 37.66 22.98 2.32
N ASN A 311 38.71 23.61 2.84
CA ASN A 311 39.61 22.97 3.79
C ASN A 311 39.30 23.58 5.15
N GLU A 312 38.80 22.76 6.07
CA GLU A 312 38.69 23.11 7.49
C GLU A 312 40.03 22.93 8.22
#